data_AF-A0A8I0GJI5-F1
#
_entry.id   AF-A0A8I0GJI5-F1
#
_cell.length_a   1.000
_cell.length_b   1.000
_cell.length_c   1.000
_cell.angle_alpha   90.00
_cell.angle_beta   90.00
_cell.angle_gamma   90.00
#
_symmetry.space_group_name_H-M   'P 1'
#
loop_
_entity.id
_entity.type
_entity.pdbx_description
1 polymer ?
#
loop_
_entity_poly.entity_id
_entity_poly.type
_entity_poly.pdbx_seq_one_letter_code
_entity_poly.pdbx_strand_id
1 'polypeptide(L)'
;MTPKSFVSTLAATELPSVFNPWRDRCTVHDRSDAAARRRDNLEMLLTAALDHRVETIWIARDLGYRGGRRTGVPLTDEIHLGHAGTLMGGIAFERATQGPAVAERTAAIVWRVLERIGQPVMLWNVFPFHPHEADDPMSNRCHTRSEREATWPILQALVSMIRPRQIVAIGRDAHLALDGLDIPTTAVRHPSYGGQREFIEGMFSLYGVADDNDEPLELPLGAPHAAARRCALA
;
A
#
# COMPACT_ATOMS: atom_id res chain seq x y z
N MET A 1 -3.03 -17.33 11.94
CA MET A 1 -4.06 -16.80 11.01
C MET A 1 -3.65 -17.19 9.59
N THR A 2 -4.57 -17.63 8.74
CA THR A 2 -4.32 -17.92 7.31
C THR A 2 -4.61 -16.69 6.44
N PRO A 3 -4.07 -16.59 5.21
CA PRO A 3 -4.42 -15.52 4.26
C PRO A 3 -5.93 -15.29 4.13
N LYS A 4 -6.70 -16.35 3.90
CA LYS A 4 -8.17 -16.30 3.79
C LYS A 4 -8.86 -15.72 5.03
N SER A 5 -8.47 -16.19 6.22
CA SER A 5 -9.05 -15.67 7.47
C SER A 5 -8.69 -14.20 7.73
N PHE A 6 -7.47 -13.78 7.34
CA PHE A 6 -7.02 -12.39 7.44
C PHE A 6 -7.81 -11.46 6.52
N VAL A 7 -7.98 -11.87 5.25
CA VAL A 7 -8.78 -11.12 4.28
C VAL A 7 -10.25 -11.04 4.70
N SER A 8 -10.78 -12.11 5.32
CA SER A 8 -12.12 -12.10 5.90
C SER A 8 -12.26 -11.08 7.05
N THR A 9 -11.27 -10.98 7.94
CA THR A 9 -11.24 -9.97 9.01
C THR A 9 -11.20 -8.55 8.45
N LEU A 10 -10.36 -8.30 7.44
CA LEU A 10 -10.32 -7.01 6.74
C LEU A 10 -11.68 -6.67 6.14
N ALA A 11 -12.28 -7.59 5.38
CA ALA A 11 -13.56 -7.37 4.70
C ALA A 11 -14.75 -7.16 5.67
N ALA A 12 -14.66 -7.65 6.90
CA ALA A 12 -15.69 -7.45 7.93
C ALA A 12 -15.62 -6.06 8.59
N THR A 13 -14.55 -5.30 8.39
CA THR A 13 -14.36 -4.01 9.06
C THR A 13 -15.12 -2.88 8.35
N GLU A 14 -15.83 -2.07 9.11
CA GLU A 14 -16.56 -0.89 8.62
C GLU A 14 -16.33 0.29 9.58
N LEU A 15 -15.98 1.44 9.01
CA LEU A 15 -15.68 2.66 9.75
C LEU A 15 -16.29 3.87 9.02
N PRO A 16 -16.70 4.93 9.73
CA PRO A 16 -17.28 6.11 9.10
C PRO A 16 -16.25 6.85 8.24
N SER A 17 -16.67 7.28 7.04
CA SER A 17 -15.81 8.03 6.09
C SER A 17 -14.49 7.32 5.77
N VAL A 18 -14.56 5.98 5.65
CA VAL A 18 -13.46 5.10 5.27
C VAL A 18 -13.99 4.14 4.21
N PHE A 19 -13.28 4.04 3.09
CA PHE A 19 -13.55 3.05 2.06
C PHE A 19 -12.68 1.81 2.33
N ASN A 20 -13.33 0.66 2.56
CA ASN A 20 -12.68 -0.63 2.70
C ASN A 20 -12.67 -1.36 1.34
N PRO A 21 -11.51 -1.54 0.68
CA PRO A 21 -11.45 -2.12 -0.67
C PRO A 21 -12.01 -3.54 -0.75
N TRP A 22 -11.91 -4.31 0.34
CA TRP A 22 -12.30 -5.72 0.39
C TRP A 22 -13.77 -5.93 0.76
N ARG A 23 -14.48 -4.85 1.11
CA ARG A 23 -15.90 -4.84 1.46
C ARG A 23 -16.73 -4.01 0.49
N ASP A 24 -16.29 -2.78 0.25
CA ASP A 24 -17.11 -1.74 -0.36
C ASP A 24 -16.96 -1.73 -1.89
N ARG A 25 -17.97 -1.16 -2.55
CA ARG A 25 -18.00 -0.98 -4.00
C ARG A 25 -18.23 0.49 -4.34
N CYS A 26 -17.30 1.09 -5.07
CA CYS A 26 -17.48 2.40 -5.66
C CYS A 26 -18.47 2.34 -6.83
N THR A 27 -19.64 2.98 -6.71
CA THR A 27 -20.68 2.96 -7.75
C THR A 27 -20.26 3.58 -9.09
N VAL A 28 -19.19 4.37 -9.11
CA VAL A 28 -18.70 5.08 -10.31
C VAL A 28 -17.64 4.27 -11.05
N HIS A 29 -16.66 3.72 -10.33
CA HIS A 29 -15.47 3.12 -10.94
C HIS A 29 -15.40 1.61 -10.80
N ASP A 30 -16.13 0.99 -9.88
CA ASP A 30 -15.96 -0.43 -9.60
C ASP A 30 -16.83 -1.29 -10.51
N ARG A 31 -16.31 -2.48 -10.83
CA ARG A 31 -17.12 -3.58 -11.36
C ARG A 31 -18.11 -4.08 -10.31
N SER A 32 -19.12 -4.84 -10.73
CA SER A 32 -20.13 -5.38 -9.81
C SER A 32 -19.54 -6.32 -8.75
N ASP A 33 -18.46 -7.03 -9.09
CA ASP A 33 -17.73 -8.02 -8.28
C ASP A 33 -16.41 -7.47 -7.69
N ALA A 34 -16.20 -6.15 -7.72
CA ALA A 34 -14.92 -5.51 -7.37
C ALA A 34 -14.34 -5.91 -6.01
N ALA A 35 -15.17 -5.90 -4.95
CA ALA A 35 -14.71 -6.29 -3.62
C ALA A 35 -14.25 -7.76 -3.58
N ALA A 36 -14.90 -8.66 -4.32
CA ALA A 36 -14.49 -10.06 -4.43
C ALA A 36 -13.14 -10.18 -5.13
N ARG A 37 -12.97 -9.52 -6.29
CA ARG A 37 -11.68 -9.48 -7.02
C ARG A 37 -10.53 -8.99 -6.13
N ARG A 38 -10.75 -7.93 -5.35
CA ARG A 38 -9.73 -7.40 -4.43
C ARG A 38 -9.39 -8.37 -3.30
N ARG A 39 -10.37 -9.14 -2.81
CA ARG A 39 -10.11 -10.22 -1.82
C ARG A 39 -9.28 -11.32 -2.44
N ASP A 40 -9.67 -11.81 -3.61
CA ASP A 40 -8.94 -12.86 -4.32
C ASP A 40 -7.50 -12.44 -4.62
N ASN A 41 -7.29 -11.20 -5.10
CA ASN A 41 -5.97 -10.62 -5.30
C ASN A 41 -5.14 -10.60 -4.00
N LEU A 42 -5.71 -10.13 -2.89
CA LEU A 42 -4.98 -10.06 -1.62
C LEU A 42 -4.68 -11.46 -1.05
N GLU A 43 -5.61 -12.42 -1.19
CA GLU A 43 -5.37 -13.81 -0.77
C GLU A 43 -4.21 -14.44 -1.57
N MET A 44 -4.17 -14.21 -2.89
CA MET A 44 -3.05 -14.66 -3.74
C MET A 44 -1.74 -13.99 -3.33
N LEU A 45 -1.74 -12.67 -3.13
CA LEU A 45 -0.55 -11.91 -2.70
C LEU A 45 0.03 -12.45 -1.39
N LEU A 46 -0.82 -12.63 -0.38
CA LEU A 46 -0.40 -13.13 0.93
C LEU A 46 0.09 -14.57 0.85
N THR A 47 -0.56 -15.42 0.06
CA THR A 47 -0.12 -16.80 -0.15
C THR A 47 1.27 -16.83 -0.78
N ALA A 48 1.48 -16.07 -1.86
CA ALA A 48 2.78 -15.97 -2.50
C ALA A 48 3.86 -15.37 -1.58
N ALA A 49 3.52 -14.38 -0.74
CA ALA A 49 4.46 -13.83 0.24
C ALA A 49 4.95 -14.89 1.23
N LEU A 50 4.07 -15.80 1.64
CA LEU A 50 4.42 -16.93 2.50
C LEU A 50 5.25 -17.99 1.76
N ASP A 51 4.87 -18.33 0.53
CA ASP A 51 5.59 -19.31 -0.30
C ASP A 51 7.01 -18.85 -0.62
N HIS A 52 7.18 -17.56 -0.93
CA HIS A 52 8.48 -16.91 -1.16
C HIS A 52 9.26 -16.60 0.12
N ARG A 53 8.67 -16.82 1.31
CA ARG A 53 9.25 -16.50 2.62
C ARG A 53 9.76 -15.06 2.68
N VAL A 54 8.93 -14.12 2.25
CA VAL A 54 9.27 -12.69 2.22
C VAL A 54 9.79 -12.23 3.59
N GLU A 55 11.00 -11.71 3.62
CA GLU A 55 11.69 -11.33 4.87
C GLU A 55 11.54 -9.84 5.22
N THR A 56 10.96 -9.03 4.33
CA THR A 56 10.81 -7.58 4.53
C THR A 56 9.39 -7.10 4.23
N ILE A 57 8.84 -6.25 5.10
CA ILE A 57 7.60 -5.51 4.83
C ILE A 57 7.92 -4.02 4.67
N TRP A 58 7.43 -3.39 3.61
CA TRP A 58 7.42 -1.92 3.52
C TRP A 58 6.05 -1.41 3.95
N ILE A 59 6.04 -0.49 4.89
CA ILE A 59 4.81 0.02 5.49
C ILE A 59 4.72 1.52 5.28
N ALA A 60 3.70 1.95 4.54
CA ALA A 60 3.30 3.36 4.45
C ALA A 60 2.12 3.67 5.40
N ARG A 61 1.55 4.87 5.31
CA ARG A 61 0.56 5.35 6.29
C ARG A 61 -0.85 4.78 6.06
N ASP A 62 -1.49 5.12 4.95
CA ASP A 62 -2.87 4.75 4.59
C ASP A 62 -3.00 4.55 3.07
N LEU A 63 -4.06 3.86 2.62
CA LEU A 63 -4.32 3.71 1.19
C LEU A 63 -4.75 5.04 0.58
N GLY A 64 -4.28 5.33 -0.64
CA GLY A 64 -4.76 6.45 -1.43
C GLY A 64 -5.91 6.07 -2.38
N TYR A 65 -6.74 7.04 -2.75
CA TYR A 65 -7.90 6.80 -3.62
C TYR A 65 -7.56 6.33 -5.04
N ARG A 66 -6.35 6.60 -5.54
CA ARG A 66 -5.87 6.20 -6.88
C ARG A 66 -5.08 4.88 -6.88
N GLY A 67 -4.52 4.47 -5.74
CA GLY A 67 -3.75 3.24 -5.61
C GLY A 67 -4.56 2.12 -4.97
N GLY A 68 -4.15 1.70 -3.78
CA GLY A 68 -4.68 0.52 -3.08
C GLY A 68 -6.19 0.51 -2.85
N ARG A 69 -6.85 1.68 -2.81
CA ARG A 69 -8.32 1.73 -2.80
C ARG A 69 -8.92 1.00 -4.01
N ARG A 70 -8.35 1.22 -5.19
CA ARG A 70 -8.83 0.68 -6.47
C ARG A 70 -8.42 -0.77 -6.67
N THR A 71 -7.20 -1.11 -6.28
CA THR A 71 -6.57 -2.41 -6.58
C THR A 71 -6.75 -3.46 -5.49
N GLY A 72 -6.90 -3.04 -4.22
CA GLY A 72 -6.83 -3.93 -3.06
C GLY A 72 -5.42 -4.46 -2.78
N VAL A 73 -4.42 -3.98 -3.54
CA VAL A 73 -3.00 -4.32 -3.39
C VAL A 73 -2.28 -3.10 -2.80
N PRO A 74 -1.70 -3.19 -1.60
CA PRO A 74 -1.08 -2.05 -0.94
C PRO A 74 0.04 -1.41 -1.78
N LEU A 75 0.14 -0.07 -1.72
CA LEU A 75 1.14 0.72 -2.45
C LEU A 75 1.23 0.40 -3.96
N THR A 76 0.14 -0.10 -4.55
CA THR A 76 0.10 -0.55 -5.94
C THR A 76 -1.11 0.04 -6.64
N ASP A 77 -0.87 0.76 -7.73
CA ASP A 77 -1.90 1.30 -8.61
C ASP A 77 -2.24 0.32 -9.73
N GLU A 78 -3.17 0.70 -10.62
CA GLU A 78 -3.61 -0.21 -11.69
C GLU A 78 -2.57 -0.40 -12.79
N ILE A 79 -1.59 0.51 -12.91
CA ILE A 79 -0.50 0.41 -13.88
C ILE A 79 0.50 -0.65 -13.43
N HIS A 80 0.74 -0.76 -12.12
CA HIS A 80 1.77 -1.65 -11.57
C HIS A 80 1.25 -3.01 -11.08
N LEU A 81 -0.04 -3.33 -11.26
CA LEU A 81 -0.58 -4.66 -10.92
C LEU A 81 0.19 -5.81 -11.58
N GLY A 82 0.54 -5.69 -12.87
CA GLY A 82 1.31 -6.72 -13.57
C GLY A 82 2.73 -6.89 -13.04
N HIS A 83 3.40 -5.78 -12.69
CA HIS A 83 4.73 -5.79 -12.07
C HIS A 83 4.68 -6.45 -10.68
N ALA A 84 3.64 -6.15 -9.89
CA ALA A 84 3.42 -6.80 -8.60
C ALA A 84 3.22 -8.31 -8.71
N GLY A 85 2.42 -8.74 -9.70
CA GLY A 85 2.22 -10.15 -9.98
C GLY A 85 3.52 -10.87 -10.35
N THR A 86 4.30 -10.28 -11.26
CA THR A 86 5.60 -10.81 -11.69
C THR A 86 6.59 -10.92 -10.52
N LEU A 87 6.72 -9.87 -9.71
CA LEU A 87 7.64 -9.85 -8.57
C LEU A 87 7.31 -10.94 -7.53
N MET A 88 6.04 -11.31 -7.40
CA MET A 88 5.54 -12.31 -6.46
C MET A 88 5.38 -13.71 -7.10
N GLY A 89 6.20 -14.03 -8.10
CA GLY A 89 6.23 -15.37 -8.70
C GLY A 89 5.22 -15.61 -9.83
N GLY A 90 4.73 -14.54 -10.47
CA GLY A 90 3.86 -14.64 -11.65
C GLY A 90 2.37 -14.74 -11.35
N ILE A 91 1.90 -14.11 -10.26
CA ILE A 91 0.47 -14.04 -9.94
C ILE A 91 -0.25 -13.16 -10.96
N ALA A 92 -1.42 -13.61 -11.43
CA ALA A 92 -2.28 -12.82 -12.28
C ALA A 92 -3.32 -12.04 -11.45
N PHE A 93 -3.01 -10.78 -11.09
CA PHE A 93 -3.99 -9.91 -10.43
C PHE A 93 -5.06 -9.41 -11.40
N GLU A 94 -6.29 -9.38 -10.93
CA GLU A 94 -7.42 -8.89 -11.70
C GLU A 94 -7.80 -7.45 -11.33
N ARG A 95 -8.00 -6.59 -12.34
CA ARG A 95 -8.50 -5.23 -12.11
C ARG A 95 -9.94 -5.27 -11.61
N ALA A 96 -10.18 -4.62 -10.47
CA ALA A 96 -11.49 -4.50 -9.85
C ALA A 96 -12.33 -3.33 -10.40
N THR A 97 -11.73 -2.45 -11.20
CA THR A 97 -12.39 -1.24 -11.74
C THR A 97 -12.69 -1.35 -13.24
N GLN A 98 -13.54 -0.45 -13.72
CA GLN A 98 -13.87 -0.25 -15.12
C GLN A 98 -13.20 1.01 -15.69
N GLY A 99 -13.06 1.04 -17.02
CA GLY A 99 -12.41 2.15 -17.73
C GLY A 99 -10.88 2.07 -17.75
N PRO A 100 -10.21 3.18 -18.14
CA PRO A 100 -8.76 3.25 -18.21
C PRO A 100 -8.09 2.95 -16.86
N ALA A 101 -6.87 2.41 -16.90
CA ALA A 101 -6.08 2.21 -15.70
C ALA A 101 -5.63 3.56 -15.13
N VAL A 102 -5.66 3.69 -13.81
CA VAL A 102 -5.27 4.92 -13.09
C VAL A 102 -3.90 4.75 -12.44
N ALA A 103 -3.04 5.73 -12.66
CA ALA A 103 -1.74 5.84 -12.01
C ALA A 103 -1.82 6.62 -10.68
N GLU A 104 -1.01 6.21 -9.70
CA GLU A 104 -0.76 6.91 -8.45
C GLU A 104 0.73 7.26 -8.34
N ARG A 105 1.03 8.54 -8.06
CA ARG A 105 2.42 9.02 -8.00
C ARG A 105 3.29 8.27 -7.00
N THR A 106 2.77 8.01 -5.80
CA THR A 106 3.51 7.26 -4.76
C THR A 106 3.80 5.83 -5.23
N ALA A 107 2.79 5.12 -5.75
CA ALA A 107 2.94 3.77 -6.27
C ALA A 107 4.01 3.72 -7.35
N ALA A 108 3.98 4.62 -8.32
CA ALA A 108 4.96 4.66 -9.40
C ALA A 108 6.41 4.82 -8.92
N ILE A 109 6.65 5.67 -7.92
CA ILE A 109 8.00 5.84 -7.35
C ILE A 109 8.41 4.57 -6.58
N VAL A 110 7.50 3.99 -5.80
CA VAL A 110 7.72 2.71 -5.08
C VAL A 110 8.08 1.59 -6.05
N TRP A 111 7.31 1.45 -7.15
CA TRP A 111 7.51 0.39 -8.13
C TRP A 111 8.78 0.57 -8.96
N ARG A 112 9.15 1.81 -9.33
CA ARG A 112 10.48 2.09 -9.93
C ARG A 112 11.63 1.56 -9.07
N VAL A 113 11.54 1.76 -7.75
CA VAL A 113 12.56 1.26 -6.82
C VAL A 113 12.51 -0.26 -6.70
N LEU A 114 11.31 -0.85 -6.59
CA LEU A 114 11.15 -2.29 -6.48
C LEU A 114 11.62 -3.08 -7.69
N GLU A 115 11.35 -2.58 -8.89
CA GLU A 115 11.82 -3.20 -10.13
C GLU A 115 13.35 -3.24 -10.21
N ARG A 116 14.00 -2.21 -9.65
CA ARG A 116 15.46 -2.14 -9.57
C ARG A 116 16.04 -3.07 -8.51
N ILE A 117 15.36 -3.21 -7.37
CA ILE A 117 15.73 -4.15 -6.31
C ILE A 117 15.51 -5.60 -6.78
N GLY A 118 14.45 -5.86 -7.53
CA GLY A 118 14.19 -7.15 -8.18
C GLY A 118 13.92 -8.31 -7.22
N GLN A 119 13.54 -8.05 -5.97
CA GLN A 119 13.23 -9.09 -4.98
C GLN A 119 11.83 -8.93 -4.37
N PRO A 120 11.16 -10.04 -4.00
CA PRO A 120 9.86 -10.00 -3.35
C PRO A 120 9.89 -9.24 -2.02
N VAL A 121 9.00 -8.26 -1.87
CA VAL A 121 8.72 -7.60 -0.59
C VAL A 121 7.21 -7.52 -0.37
N MET A 122 6.78 -7.55 0.88
CA MET A 122 5.37 -7.34 1.21
C MET A 122 5.14 -5.83 1.38
N LEU A 123 4.25 -5.26 0.58
CA LEU A 123 3.82 -3.88 0.76
C LEU A 123 2.60 -3.84 1.68
N TRP A 124 2.53 -2.89 2.60
CA TRP A 124 1.40 -2.69 3.50
C TRP A 124 1.25 -1.24 3.96
N ASN A 125 0.19 -0.97 4.75
CA ASN A 125 -0.09 0.33 5.33
C ASN A 125 -0.44 0.18 6.82
N VAL A 126 -0.01 1.15 7.64
CA VAL A 126 -0.37 1.23 9.07
C VAL A 126 -1.87 1.16 9.25
N PHE A 127 -2.60 1.99 8.52
CA PHE A 127 -4.04 1.90 8.39
C PHE A 127 -4.39 1.23 7.05
N PRO A 128 -5.03 0.05 7.06
CA PRO A 128 -5.12 -0.78 5.86
C PRO A 128 -6.20 -0.30 4.85
N PHE A 129 -6.94 0.75 5.18
CA PHE A 129 -8.07 1.24 4.36
C PHE A 129 -7.80 2.64 3.80
N HIS A 130 -8.76 3.15 3.02
CA HIS A 130 -8.71 4.49 2.44
C HIS A 130 -9.61 5.46 3.23
N PRO A 131 -9.05 6.29 4.13
CA PRO A 131 -9.79 7.33 4.81
C PRO A 131 -10.01 8.54 3.89
N HIS A 132 -11.24 9.06 3.86
CA HIS A 132 -11.61 10.22 3.04
C HIS A 132 -12.41 11.26 3.82
N GLU A 133 -12.48 12.50 3.31
CA GLU A 133 -13.38 13.51 3.84
C GLU A 133 -14.83 13.05 3.70
N ALA A 134 -15.69 13.37 4.68
CA ALA A 134 -17.06 12.84 4.76
C ALA A 134 -17.88 13.13 3.48
N ASP A 135 -17.71 14.33 2.92
CA ASP A 135 -18.46 14.80 1.74
C ASP A 135 -17.70 14.58 0.41
N ASP A 136 -16.48 14.04 0.45
CA ASP A 136 -15.69 13.74 -0.74
C ASP A 136 -15.01 12.36 -0.65
N PRO A 137 -15.69 11.30 -1.10
CA PRO A 137 -15.13 9.94 -1.15
C PRO A 137 -13.93 9.77 -2.08
N MET A 138 -13.56 10.78 -2.88
CA MET A 138 -12.40 10.78 -3.78
C MET A 138 -11.26 11.69 -3.27
N SER A 139 -11.35 12.17 -2.04
CA SER A 139 -10.28 12.86 -1.32
C SER A 139 -9.43 11.89 -0.52
N ASN A 140 -8.20 12.29 -0.22
CA ASN A 140 -7.37 11.63 0.80
C ASN A 140 -7.38 12.49 2.06
N ARG A 141 -7.73 11.90 3.21
CA ARG A 141 -7.38 12.45 4.53
C ARG A 141 -6.37 11.53 5.21
N CYS A 142 -5.84 11.95 6.35
CA CYS A 142 -5.06 11.05 7.18
C CYS A 142 -6.01 10.21 8.04
N HIS A 143 -5.66 8.96 8.32
CA HIS A 143 -6.36 8.21 9.35
C HIS A 143 -6.18 8.88 10.72
N THR A 144 -7.18 8.74 11.59
CA THR A 144 -7.11 9.23 12.96
C THR A 144 -6.42 8.21 13.87
N ARG A 145 -6.01 8.65 15.05
CA ARG A 145 -5.44 7.76 16.06
C ARG A 145 -6.40 6.62 16.44
N SER A 146 -7.70 6.91 16.62
CA SER A 146 -8.70 5.91 16.98
C SER A 146 -8.93 4.89 15.85
N GLU A 147 -8.90 5.33 14.59
CA GLU A 147 -8.99 4.44 13.42
C GLU A 147 -7.78 3.50 13.33
N ARG A 148 -6.57 4.03 13.59
CA ARG A 148 -5.36 3.21 13.70
C ARG A 148 -5.48 2.18 14.81
N GLU A 149 -5.87 2.61 16.02
CA GLU A 149 -5.99 1.72 17.18
C GLU A 149 -7.05 0.63 16.96
N ALA A 150 -8.19 0.97 16.34
CA ALA A 150 -9.24 0.01 16.00
C ALA A 150 -8.79 -1.05 14.99
N THR A 151 -7.83 -0.72 14.13
CA THR A 151 -7.32 -1.62 13.08
C THR A 151 -5.95 -2.21 13.39
N TRP A 152 -5.31 -1.79 14.48
CA TRP A 152 -3.98 -2.24 14.88
C TRP A 152 -3.83 -3.77 15.01
N PRO A 153 -4.82 -4.52 15.56
CA PRO A 153 -4.74 -5.97 15.61
C PRO A 153 -4.60 -6.62 14.22
N ILE A 154 -5.09 -5.98 13.16
CA ILE A 154 -4.93 -6.45 11.78
C ILE A 154 -3.46 -6.35 11.36
N LEU A 155 -2.80 -5.22 11.62
CA LEU A 155 -1.37 -5.10 11.33
C LEU A 155 -0.54 -6.12 12.12
N GLN A 156 -0.84 -6.31 13.41
CA GLN A 156 -0.14 -7.31 14.23
C GLN A 156 -0.36 -8.73 13.69
N ALA A 157 -1.57 -9.04 13.20
CA ALA A 157 -1.88 -10.32 12.59
C ALA A 157 -1.10 -10.54 11.28
N LEU A 158 -0.95 -9.50 10.44
CA LEU A 158 -0.12 -9.57 9.23
C LEU A 158 1.33 -9.84 9.60
N VAL A 159 1.89 -9.04 10.51
CA VAL A 159 3.27 -9.16 10.97
C VAL A 159 3.53 -10.54 11.55
N SER A 160 2.60 -11.07 12.36
CA SER A 160 2.71 -12.43 12.92
C SER A 160 2.59 -13.53 11.86
N MET A 161 1.85 -13.28 10.78
CA MET A 161 1.69 -14.23 9.67
C MET A 161 2.95 -14.28 8.82
N ILE A 162 3.46 -13.12 8.39
CA ILE A 162 4.62 -13.01 7.50
C ILE A 162 5.93 -13.26 8.25
N ARG A 163 6.02 -12.86 9.52
CA ARG A 163 7.23 -12.91 10.37
C ARG A 163 8.47 -12.30 9.69
N PRO A 164 8.39 -11.03 9.26
CA PRO A 164 9.50 -10.39 8.58
C PRO A 164 10.71 -10.24 9.51
N ARG A 165 11.91 -10.24 8.93
CA ARG A 165 13.16 -9.91 9.63
C ARG A 165 13.31 -8.41 9.84
N GLN A 166 12.71 -7.59 8.98
CA GLN A 166 12.74 -6.15 9.08
C GLN A 166 11.48 -5.50 8.49
N ILE A 167 11.20 -4.30 8.98
CA ILE A 167 10.17 -3.40 8.45
C ILE A 167 10.85 -2.15 7.92
N VAL A 168 10.44 -1.69 6.74
CA VAL A 168 10.81 -0.38 6.19
C VAL A 168 9.62 0.56 6.31
N ALA A 169 9.72 1.54 7.20
CA ALA A 169 8.68 2.54 7.41
C ALA A 169 8.84 3.69 6.39
N ILE A 170 7.87 3.82 5.48
CA ILE A 170 7.88 4.86 4.45
C ILE A 170 7.21 6.12 5.00
N GLY A 171 8.05 7.05 5.46
CA GLY A 171 7.63 8.33 6.03
C GLY A 171 7.53 8.33 7.55
N ARG A 172 7.55 9.55 8.11
CA ARG A 172 7.55 9.80 9.55
C ARG A 172 6.31 9.24 10.25
N ASP A 173 5.13 9.45 9.69
CA ASP A 173 3.87 9.02 10.29
C ASP A 173 3.82 7.49 10.43
N ALA A 174 4.25 6.77 9.39
CA ALA A 174 4.34 5.31 9.43
C ALA A 174 5.36 4.86 10.48
N HIS A 175 6.53 5.48 10.52
CA HIS A 175 7.57 5.12 11.49
C HIS A 175 7.12 5.32 12.94
N LEU A 176 6.51 6.47 13.26
CA LEU A 176 5.98 6.74 14.60
C LEU A 176 4.88 5.76 14.98
N ALA A 177 4.01 5.40 14.04
CA ALA A 177 2.93 4.47 14.31
C ALA A 177 3.39 3.02 14.54
N LEU A 178 4.57 2.66 14.04
CA LEU A 178 5.20 1.34 14.19
C LEU A 178 6.05 1.22 15.45
N ASP A 179 6.20 2.32 16.21
CA ASP A 179 6.90 2.31 17.49
C ASP A 179 6.27 1.29 18.44
N GLY A 180 7.11 0.48 19.08
CA GLY A 180 6.68 -0.62 19.96
C GLY A 180 6.44 -1.98 19.28
N LEU A 181 6.63 -2.12 17.96
CA LEU A 181 6.79 -3.44 17.36
C LEU A 181 8.19 -3.98 17.64
N ASP A 182 8.28 -5.22 18.15
CA ASP A 182 9.56 -5.91 18.42
C ASP A 182 10.17 -6.49 17.13
N ILE A 183 10.32 -5.65 16.10
CA ILE A 183 10.90 -5.98 14.81
C ILE A 183 11.81 -4.82 14.37
N PRO A 184 13.04 -5.10 13.90
CA PRO A 184 13.92 -4.08 13.35
C PRO A 184 13.19 -3.22 12.32
N THR A 185 13.08 -1.91 12.60
CA THR A 185 12.33 -0.98 11.75
C THR A 185 13.24 0.16 11.28
N THR A 186 13.42 0.27 9.97
CA THR A 186 14.20 1.33 9.32
C THR A 186 13.25 2.36 8.71
N ALA A 187 13.43 3.64 9.05
CA ALA A 187 12.64 4.72 8.46
C ALA A 187 13.30 5.25 7.17
N VAL A 188 12.49 5.48 6.14
CA VAL A 188 12.90 6.19 4.92
C VAL A 188 11.99 7.37 4.64
N ARG A 189 12.47 8.34 3.86
CA ARG A 189 11.66 9.51 3.48
C ARG A 189 10.48 9.06 2.61
N HIS A 190 9.28 9.60 2.85
CA HIS A 190 8.14 9.35 1.96
C HIS A 190 8.35 10.08 0.61
N PRO A 191 8.06 9.44 -0.55
CA PRO A 191 8.37 9.99 -1.87
C PRO A 191 7.57 11.25 -2.25
N SER A 192 6.45 11.50 -1.58
CA SER A 192 5.65 12.73 -1.79
C SER A 192 6.26 13.99 -1.16
N TYR A 193 5.77 15.16 -1.57
CA TYR A 193 6.20 16.48 -1.08
C TYR A 193 7.70 16.73 -1.23
N GLY A 194 8.23 16.43 -2.42
CA GLY A 194 9.65 16.61 -2.75
C GLY A 194 10.58 15.55 -2.18
N GLY A 195 10.09 14.54 -1.47
CA GLY A 195 10.90 13.49 -0.85
C GLY A 195 11.30 12.34 -1.78
N GLN A 196 11.08 12.46 -3.09
CA GLN A 196 11.31 11.38 -4.06
C GLN A 196 12.77 10.96 -4.11
N ARG A 197 13.69 11.93 -4.20
CA ARG A 197 15.12 11.65 -4.31
C ARG A 197 15.65 10.97 -3.05
N GLU A 198 15.34 11.51 -1.87
CA GLU A 198 15.77 10.90 -0.60
C GLU A 198 15.13 9.53 -0.35
N PHE A 199 13.92 9.29 -0.85
CA PHE A 199 13.32 7.95 -0.82
C PHE A 199 14.14 6.97 -1.66
N ILE A 200 14.42 7.31 -2.93
CA ILE A 200 15.16 6.45 -3.85
C ILE A 200 16.56 6.16 -3.29
N GLU A 201 17.32 7.20 -2.93
CA GLU A 201 18.66 7.08 -2.34
C GLU A 201 18.64 6.20 -1.07
N GLY A 202 17.68 6.44 -0.17
CA GLY A 202 17.55 5.67 1.06
C GLY A 202 17.23 4.19 0.83
N MET A 203 16.37 3.89 -0.14
CA MET A 203 16.03 2.51 -0.49
C MET A 203 17.18 1.80 -1.19
N PHE A 204 17.85 2.44 -2.15
CA PHE A 204 18.99 1.84 -2.83
C PHE A 204 20.17 1.61 -1.89
N SER A 205 20.43 2.55 -0.97
CA SER A 205 21.42 2.34 0.09
C SER A 205 21.05 1.14 1.00
N LEU A 206 19.79 1.04 1.42
CA LEU A 206 19.32 -0.07 2.26
C LEU A 206 19.45 -1.43 1.57
N TYR A 207 19.25 -1.48 0.25
CA TYR A 207 19.27 -2.70 -0.55
C TYR A 207 20.58 -2.96 -1.29
N GLY A 208 21.58 -2.08 -1.17
CA GLY A 208 22.87 -2.21 -1.87
C GLY A 208 22.76 -2.12 -3.39
N VAL A 209 21.78 -1.37 -3.90
CA VAL A 209 21.58 -1.14 -5.35
C VAL A 209 22.34 0.12 -5.77
N ALA A 210 23.03 0.07 -6.91
CA ALA A 210 23.70 1.25 -7.47
C ALA A 210 22.68 2.21 -8.12
N ASP A 211 22.82 3.50 -7.85
CA ASP A 211 21.96 4.54 -8.44
C ASP A 211 22.57 5.05 -9.75
N ASP A 212 22.33 4.30 -10.83
CA ASP A 212 22.95 4.58 -12.14
C ASP A 212 22.02 5.34 -13.11
N ASN A 213 20.76 5.63 -12.73
CA ASN A 213 19.75 6.14 -13.68
C ASN A 213 18.86 7.28 -13.12
N ASP A 214 19.07 8.48 -13.68
CA ASP A 214 18.35 9.72 -13.35
C ASP A 214 17.16 10.01 -14.31
N GLU A 215 16.60 8.97 -14.96
CA GLU A 215 15.52 9.17 -15.93
C GLU A 215 14.26 9.77 -15.26
N PRO A 216 13.60 10.78 -15.87
CA PRO A 216 12.37 11.35 -15.33
C PRO A 216 11.24 10.32 -15.26
N LEU A 217 10.48 10.34 -14.17
CA LEU A 217 9.29 9.49 -14.03
C LEU A 217 8.13 10.08 -14.86
N GLU A 218 7.97 9.62 -16.10
CA GLU A 218 6.80 9.96 -16.90
C GLU A 218 5.58 9.17 -16.39
N LEU A 219 4.59 9.89 -15.86
CA LEU A 219 3.33 9.29 -15.44
C LEU A 219 2.17 9.91 -16.20
N PRO A 220 1.21 9.10 -16.68
CA PRO A 220 -0.06 9.61 -17.21
C PRO A 220 -0.96 10.06 -16.04
N LEU A 221 -0.51 11.06 -15.27
CA LEU A 221 -1.28 11.64 -14.18
C LEU A 221 -2.39 12.51 -14.77
N GLY A 222 -3.64 12.11 -14.55
CA GLY A 222 -4.78 13.03 -14.67
C GLY A 222 -4.64 14.20 -13.69
N ALA A 223 -5.35 15.31 -13.98
CA ALA A 223 -5.24 16.61 -13.30
C ALA A 223 -5.02 16.51 -11.76
N PRO A 224 -4.15 17.35 -11.18
CA PRO A 224 -3.89 17.36 -9.75
C PRO A 224 -5.15 17.76 -8.97
N HIS A 225 -5.59 16.89 -8.06
CA HIS A 225 -6.63 17.22 -7.07
C HIS A 225 -5.99 17.66 -5.75
N ALA A 226 -6.73 18.44 -4.97
CA ALA A 226 -6.28 19.12 -3.75
C ALA A 226 -5.41 18.23 -2.85
N ALA A 227 -4.25 18.78 -2.47
CA ALA A 227 -3.23 18.08 -1.69
C ALA A 227 -3.75 17.65 -0.31
N ALA A 228 -3.39 16.44 0.12
CA ALA A 228 -3.54 16.04 1.51
C ALA A 228 -2.82 17.07 2.41
N ARG A 229 -3.51 17.57 3.44
CA ARG A 229 -2.91 18.49 4.42
C ARG A 229 -1.83 17.76 5.22
N ARG A 230 -0.71 18.44 5.49
CA ARG A 230 0.30 17.94 6.45
C ARG A 230 -0.38 17.72 7.80
N CYS A 231 -0.32 16.50 8.32
CA CYS A 231 -0.87 16.18 9.62
C CYS A 231 0.24 16.28 10.68
N ALA A 232 -0.05 16.97 11.78
CA ALA A 232 0.70 16.80 13.02
C ALA A 232 -0.01 15.68 13.78
N LEU A 233 0.57 14.49 13.80
CA LEU A 233 0.19 13.46 14.76
C LEU A 233 0.71 13.93 16.13
N ALA A 234 -0.22 14.27 17.02
CA ALA A 234 0.02 14.49 18.45
C ALA A 234 -0.48 13.28 19.25
#